data_AF-A0A0F3GYZ2-F1
#
_entry.id   AF-A0A0F3GYZ2-F1
#
_cell.length_a   1.000
_cell.length_b   1.000
_cell.length_c   1.000
_cell.angle_alpha   90.00
_cell.angle_beta   90.00
_cell.angle_gamma   90.00
#
_symmetry.space_group_name_H-M   'P 1'
#
loop_
_entity.id
_entity.type
_entity.pdbx_description
1 polymer ?
#
loop_
_entity_poly.entity_id
_entity_poly.type
_entity_poly.pdbx_seq_one_letter_code
_entity_poly.pdbx_strand_id
1 'polypeptide(L)' 'MTNSEFQRNTLAVDYAIAQQQLEGLIVPPETVADLERMARGEITTANVISNLYDRYAHVQIFRL' A
#
# COMPACT_ATOMS: atom_id res chain seq x y z
N MET A 1 -13.19 -12.45 -6.30
CA MET A 1 -13.05 -12.07 -4.88
C MET A 1 -14.43 -12.05 -4.24
N THR A 2 -14.54 -12.56 -3.02
CA THR A 2 -15.76 -12.58 -2.21
C THR A 2 -15.89 -11.32 -1.35
N ASN A 3 -17.10 -11.01 -0.88
CA ASN A 3 -17.31 -9.89 0.05
C ASN A 3 -16.48 -10.03 1.34
N SER A 4 -16.33 -11.24 1.87
CA SER A 4 -15.53 -11.49 3.07
C SER A 4 -14.03 -11.30 2.81
N GLU A 5 -13.54 -11.66 1.63
CA GLU A 5 -12.15 -11.35 1.24
C GLU A 5 -11.93 -9.85 1.10
N PHE A 6 -12.86 -9.14 0.44
CA PHE A 6 -12.79 -7.69 0.31
C PHE A 6 -12.73 -7.00 1.68
N GLN A 7 -13.63 -7.35 2.60
CA GLN A 7 -13.66 -6.78 3.95
C GLN A 7 -12.37 -7.06 4.72
N ARG A 8 -11.86 -8.30 4.67
CA ARG A 8 -10.58 -8.65 5.30
C ARG A 8 -9.42 -7.85 4.73
N ASN A 9 -9.37 -7.69 3.41
CA ASN A 9 -8.28 -6.95 2.76
C ASN A 9 -8.35 -5.46 3.08
N THR A 10 -9.55 -4.86 3.08
CA THR A 10 -9.73 -3.45 3.46
C THR A 10 -9.28 -3.21 4.90
N LEU A 11 -9.67 -4.06 5.84
CA LEU A 11 -9.19 -3.96 7.23
C LEU A 11 -7.67 -4.10 7.34
N ALA A 12 -7.05 -4.98 6.56
CA ALA A 12 -5.60 -5.12 6.53
C ALA A 12 -4.91 -3.85 6.02
N VAL A 13 -5.48 -3.19 5.00
CA VAL A 13 -4.98 -1.90 4.49
C VAL A 13 -5.11 -0.80 5.55
N ASP A 14 -6.27 -0.69 6.21
CA ASP A 14 -6.50 0.29 7.28
C ASP A 14 -5.48 0.12 8.41
N TYR A 15 -5.24 -1.12 8.84
CA TYR A 15 -4.23 -1.42 9.87
C TYR A 15 -2.80 -1.12 9.42
N ALA A 16 -2.45 -1.42 8.17
CA ALA A 16 -1.12 -1.10 7.65
C ALA A 16 -0.87 0.41 7.63
N ILE A 17 -1.87 1.21 7.23
CA ILE A 17 -1.77 2.67 7.24
C ILE A 17 -1.68 3.20 8.67
N ALA A 18 -2.53 2.71 9.57
CA ALA A 18 -2.52 3.11 10.98
C ALA A 18 -1.17 2.80 11.64
N GLN A 19 -0.56 1.65 11.32
CA GLN A 19 0.76 1.29 11.84
C GLN A 19 1.83 2.33 11.47
N GLN A 20 1.84 2.81 10.21
CA GLN A 20 2.78 3.85 9.78
C GLN A 20 2.52 5.19 10.50
N GLN A 21 1.25 5.55 10.69
CA GLN A 21 0.88 6.77 11.40
C GLN A 21 1.28 6.76 12.88
N LEU A 22 1.25 5.59 13.54
CA LEU A 22 1.77 5.42 14.90
C LEU A 22 3.27 5.70 15.00
N GLU A 23 4.01 5.50 13.91
CA GLU A 23 5.44 5.84 13.80
C GLU A 23 5.67 7.32 13.39
N GLY A 24 4.60 8.11 13.28
CA GLY A 24 4.66 9.49 12.80
C GLY A 24 4.89 9.62 11.30
N LEU A 25 4.74 8.53 10.54
CA LEU A 25 4.91 8.48 9.09
C LEU A 25 3.57 8.74 8.39
N ILE A 26 3.65 9.32 7.18
CA ILE A 26 2.51 9.51 6.30
C ILE A 26 2.70 8.61 5.10
N VAL A 27 1.74 7.69 4.87
CA VAL A 27 1.73 6.87 3.65
C VAL A 27 1.38 7.77 2.46
N PRO A 28 2.19 7.77 1.39
CA PRO A 28 1.91 8.59 0.21
C PRO A 28 0.53 8.26 -0.40
N PRO A 29 -0.26 9.25 -0.83
CA PRO A 29 -1.61 9.03 -1.35
C PRO A 29 -1.68 8.03 -2.51
N GLU A 30 -0.70 8.04 -3.39
CA GLU A 30 -0.58 7.11 -4.51
C GLU A 30 -0.35 5.66 -4.07
N THR A 31 0.32 5.47 -2.92
CA THR A 31 0.50 4.15 -2.29
C THR A 31 -0.80 3.68 -1.64
N VAL A 32 -1.54 4.58 -0.99
CA VAL A 32 -2.89 4.28 -0.46
C VAL A 32 -3.83 3.83 -1.58
N ALA A 33 -3.83 4.55 -2.71
CA ALA A 33 -4.66 4.19 -3.87
C ALA A 33 -4.33 2.79 -4.41
N ASP A 34 -3.04 2.44 -4.52
CA ASP A 34 -2.64 1.10 -4.94
C ASP A 34 -3.06 0.01 -3.94
N LEU A 35 -2.95 0.28 -2.63
CA LEU A 35 -3.41 -0.64 -1.58
C LEU A 35 -4.93 -0.84 -1.62
N GLU A 36 -5.71 0.21 -1.88
CA GLU A 36 -7.15 0.09 -2.05
C GLU A 36 -7.54 -0.74 -3.29
N ARG A 37 -6.82 -0.55 -4.41
CA ARG A 37 -7.01 -1.37 -5.62
C ARG A 37 -6.64 -2.82 -5.36
N MET A 38 -5.58 -3.06 -4.58
CA MET A 38 -5.22 -4.39 -4.11
C MET A 38 -6.32 -4.99 -3.23
N ALA A 39 -6.90 -4.20 -2.32
CA ALA A 39 -7.99 -4.67 -1.47
C ALA A 39 -9.24 -5.04 -2.28
N ARG A 40 -9.53 -4.27 -3.35
CA ARG A 40 -10.57 -4.55 -4.36
C ARG A 40 -10.22 -5.71 -5.32
N GLY A 41 -9.03 -6.31 -5.20
CA GLY A 41 -8.59 -7.41 -6.05
C GLY A 41 -8.28 -7.00 -7.50
N GLU A 42 -8.13 -5.70 -7.77
CA GLU A 42 -7.84 -5.15 -9.10
C GLU A 42 -6.36 -5.32 -9.47
N ILE A 43 -5.48 -5.33 -8.47
CA ILE A 43 -4.04 -5.55 -8.62
C ILE A 43 -3.51 -6.47 -7.52
N THR A 44 -2.36 -7.09 -7.76
CA THR A 44 -1.69 -7.93 -6.75
C THR A 44 -0.77 -7.09 -5.87
N THR A 45 -0.37 -7.62 -4.71
CA THR A 45 0.68 -7.00 -3.88
C THR A 45 2.00 -6.84 -4.64
N ALA A 46 2.33 -7.76 -5.54
CA ALA A 46 3.51 -7.63 -6.41
C ALA A 46 3.42 -6.40 -7.33
N ASN A 47 2.21 -6.07 -7.82
CA ASN A 47 2.01 -4.84 -8.59
C ASN A 47 2.16 -3.59 -7.73
N VAL A 48 1.67 -3.59 -6.48
CA VAL A 48 1.89 -2.47 -5.54
C VAL A 48 3.38 -2.24 -5.33
N ILE A 49 4.15 -3.30 -5.09
CA ILE A 49 5.61 -3.23 -4.92
C ILE A 49 6.29 -2.71 -6.19
N SER A 50 5.92 -3.21 -7.37
CA SER A 50 6.44 -2.72 -8.65
C SER A 50 6.17 -1.23 -8.83
N ASN A 51 4.94 -0.78 -8.58
CA ASN A 51 4.57 0.63 -8.69
C ASN A 51 5.37 1.51 -7.72
N LEU A 52 5.64 1.02 -6.50
CA LEU A 52 6.51 1.70 -5.54
C LEU A 52 7.94 1.84 -6.07
N TYR A 53 8.51 0.76 -6.62
CA TYR A 53 9.83 0.81 -7.24
C TYR A 53 9.86 1.76 -8.42
N ASP A 54 8.86 1.73 -9.30
CA ASP A 54 8.81 2.62 -10.47
C ASP A 54 8.71 4.09 -10.06
N ARG A 55 7.90 4.40 -9.03
CA ARG A 55 7.76 5.77 -8.50
C ARG A 55 9.02 6.27 -7.81
N TYR A 56 9.70 5.39 -7.08
CA TYR A 56 10.83 5.77 -6.23
C TYR A 56 12.17 5.26 -6.73
N ALA A 57 12.27 4.77 -7.98
CA ALA A 57 13.50 4.30 -8.62
C ALA A 57 14.62 5.34 -8.63
N HIS A 58 14.26 6.62 -8.49
CA HIS A 58 15.19 7.76 -8.43
C HIS A 58 15.24 8.44 -7.06
N VAL A 59 14.51 7.94 -6.06
CA VAL A 59 14.67 8.43 -4.69
C VAL A 59 15.90 7.76 -4.11
N GLN A 60 16.88 8.56 -3.66
CA GLN A 60 17.99 8.04 -2.88
C GLN A 60 17.45 7.60 -1.50
N ILE A 61 16.97 6.35 -1.40
CA ILE A 61 16.42 5.79 -0.16
C ILE A 61 17.50 5.57 0.91
N PHE A 62 18.78 5.69 0.57
CA PHE A 62 19.88 5.65 1.53
C PHE A 62 20.86 6.80 1.30
N ARG A 63 20.90 7.77 2.22
CA ARG A 63 22.16 8.43 2.58
C ARG A 63 22.74 7.65 3.74
N LEU A 64 23.59 6.67 3.41
CA LEU A 64 24.58 6.14 4.35
C LEU A 64 25.82 7.05 4.33
#